data_AF-W4FDM0-F1
#
_entry.id   AF-W4FDM0-F1
#
_cell.length_a   1.000
_cell.length_b   1.000
_cell.length_c   1.000
_cell.angle_alpha   90.00
_cell.angle_beta   90.00
_cell.angle_gamma   90.00
#
_symmetry.space_group_name_H-M   'P 1'
#
loop_
_entity.id
_entity.type
_entity.pdbx_description
1 polymer ?
#
loop_
_entity_poly.entity_id
_entity_poly.type
_entity_poly.pdbx_seq_one_letter_code
_entity_poly.pdbx_strand_id
1 'polypeptide(L)'
;MADWDAETLDTVYASMRDDISSTKLRFPASKVAAIIGLHEYGDPVEDFLEFLYQDLDDLLALDASVLHMEVTTKDAELDALIRKSGADSALNTLLQWTTDTRTTAKVNHALGLSDNAKSVIDKACKKNKLTTAEAKTLHQGLASKVWQSVGKRNESLAIQLYENQHGVRVHSTNDKLYYLYFPHPIQAKALTTGDLPSCGCRQAIALEHFIERVEVDKMTSSASVGEGGSQHRTGQHFSICGMIDGVADVLSINDVDDTWSTELILVEVKNRMRQFRHPVPLYDVIQMAVYMKMLGVRQGDMVQCIHQGPTTSIHVTRISFDKYPLTSTAVPCSCTPTDLWVSLVVPRMYTYASVIYAFRSHDSRRRAFVQASPRDQRTLLREALPFL
;
A
#
# COMPACT_ATOMS: atom_id res chain seq x y z
N MET A 1 19.73 29.41 -12.66
CA MET A 1 18.35 29.01 -12.97
C MET A 1 18.24 28.98 -14.48
N ALA A 2 17.94 27.82 -15.06
CA ALA A 2 17.82 27.71 -16.50
C ALA A 2 16.41 28.17 -16.90
N ASP A 3 16.31 29.26 -17.67
CA ASP A 3 15.10 29.54 -18.45
C ASP A 3 15.06 28.47 -19.55
N TRP A 4 14.11 27.55 -19.44
CA TRP A 4 13.88 26.55 -20.47
C TRP A 4 13.14 27.20 -21.64
N ASP A 5 13.79 27.34 -22.79
CA ASP A 5 13.04 27.62 -24.03
C ASP A 5 12.23 26.37 -24.45
N ALA A 6 11.15 26.60 -25.20
CA ALA A 6 10.18 25.55 -25.54
C ALA A 6 10.77 24.42 -26.38
N GLU A 7 11.71 24.73 -27.28
CA GLU A 7 12.34 23.76 -28.18
C GLU A 7 13.30 22.83 -27.44
N THR A 8 14.08 23.38 -26.50
CA THR A 8 14.94 22.62 -25.60
C THR A 8 14.10 21.72 -24.70
N LEU A 9 13.00 22.24 -24.16
CA LEU A 9 12.15 21.49 -23.24
C LEU A 9 11.47 20.29 -23.93
N ASP A 10 10.93 20.47 -25.13
CA ASP A 10 10.33 19.39 -25.91
C ASP A 10 11.35 18.30 -26.26
N THR A 11 12.59 18.70 -26.55
CA THR A 11 13.69 17.76 -26.83
C THR A 11 14.03 16.90 -25.61
N VAL A 12 14.07 17.49 -24.41
CA VAL A 12 14.34 16.74 -23.17
C VAL A 12 13.18 15.80 -22.83
N TYR A 13 11.91 16.21 -22.95
CA TYR A 13 10.80 15.28 -22.75
C TYR A 13 10.79 14.15 -23.78
N ALA A 14 11.16 14.45 -25.04
CA ALA A 14 11.26 13.44 -26.08
C ALA A 14 12.33 12.39 -25.76
N SER A 15 13.47 12.78 -25.17
CA SER A 15 14.53 11.83 -24.81
C SER A 15 14.12 10.87 -23.67
N MET A 16 13.17 11.26 -22.82
CA MET A 16 12.67 10.44 -21.71
C MET A 16 11.48 9.53 -22.08
N ARG A 17 10.93 9.67 -23.29
CA ARG A 17 9.67 9.01 -23.67
C ARG A 17 9.72 7.49 -23.58
N ASP A 18 10.83 6.89 -23.99
CA ASP A 18 11.00 5.44 -23.98
C ASP A 18 11.07 4.92 -22.53
N ASP A 19 11.81 5.59 -21.66
CA ASP A 19 11.90 5.27 -20.23
C ASP A 19 10.53 5.41 -19.54
N ILE A 20 9.80 6.48 -19.81
CA ILE A 20 8.44 6.71 -19.28
C ILE A 20 7.49 5.58 -19.72
N SER A 21 7.53 5.19 -21.00
CA SER A 21 6.62 4.19 -21.56
C SER A 21 6.95 2.75 -21.11
N SER A 22 8.23 2.47 -20.87
CA SER A 22 8.73 1.16 -20.44
C SER A 22 8.57 0.95 -18.93
N THR A 23 8.59 2.01 -18.14
CA THR A 23 8.40 1.96 -16.68
C THR A 23 7.01 1.49 -16.30
N LYS A 24 6.92 0.37 -15.56
CA LYS A 24 5.66 -0.25 -15.13
C LYS A 24 5.39 0.02 -13.66
N LEU A 25 4.11 0.17 -13.34
CA LEU A 25 3.65 0.37 -11.97
C LEU A 25 3.83 -0.88 -11.13
N ARG A 26 4.21 -0.65 -9.88
CA ARG A 26 4.37 -1.63 -8.82
C ARG A 26 3.65 -1.14 -7.58
N PHE A 27 2.49 -1.73 -7.33
CA PHE A 27 1.63 -1.35 -6.22
C PHE A 27 1.95 -2.18 -4.98
N PRO A 28 2.20 -1.56 -3.81
CA PRO A 28 2.25 -2.29 -2.56
C PRO A 28 0.87 -2.91 -2.25
N ALA A 29 0.84 -4.16 -1.78
CA ALA A 29 -0.39 -4.84 -1.38
C ALA A 29 -1.21 -4.02 -0.36
N SER A 30 -0.52 -3.32 0.56
CA SER A 30 -1.12 -2.44 1.56
C SER A 30 -1.79 -1.19 0.99
N LYS A 31 -1.48 -0.79 -0.24
CA LYS A 31 -2.05 0.38 -0.93
C LYS A 31 -3.21 0.04 -1.85
N VAL A 32 -3.42 -1.24 -2.19
CA VAL A 32 -4.47 -1.68 -3.13
C VAL A 32 -5.84 -1.15 -2.74
N ALA A 33 -6.21 -1.23 -1.47
CA ALA A 33 -7.50 -0.72 -0.99
C ALA A 33 -7.65 0.80 -1.20
N ALA A 34 -6.57 1.59 -1.04
CA ALA A 34 -6.59 3.03 -1.24
C ALA A 34 -6.71 3.37 -2.73
N ILE A 35 -5.92 2.68 -3.57
CA ILE A 35 -5.92 2.83 -5.03
C ILE A 35 -7.30 2.56 -5.63
N ILE A 36 -8.08 1.62 -5.08
CA ILE A 36 -9.41 1.29 -5.58
C ILE A 36 -10.56 2.02 -4.86
N GLY A 37 -10.25 2.98 -3.97
CA GLY A 37 -11.25 3.80 -3.28
C GLY A 37 -12.00 3.11 -2.14
N LEU A 38 -11.41 2.07 -1.53
CA LEU A 38 -11.98 1.30 -0.42
C LEU A 38 -11.18 1.44 0.89
N HIS A 39 -10.37 2.50 1.01
CA HIS A 39 -9.60 2.82 2.21
C HIS A 39 -10.07 4.17 2.81
N GLU A 40 -10.74 4.10 3.97
CA GLU A 40 -11.34 5.27 4.65
C GLU A 40 -10.35 6.38 5.02
N TYR A 41 -9.06 6.04 5.17
CA TYR A 41 -7.99 6.99 5.50
C TYR A 41 -6.96 7.18 4.37
N GLY A 42 -7.25 6.72 3.15
CA GLY A 42 -6.33 6.92 2.03
C GLY A 42 -6.21 8.39 1.68
N ASP A 43 -5.07 8.81 1.13
CA ASP A 43 -4.92 10.12 0.51
C ASP A 43 -4.74 9.93 -1.01
N PRO A 44 -5.84 10.00 -1.78
CA PRO A 44 -5.81 9.73 -3.22
C PRO A 44 -4.84 10.61 -3.99
N VAL A 45 -4.59 11.83 -3.52
CA VAL A 45 -3.68 12.78 -4.21
C VAL A 45 -2.23 12.39 -3.96
N GLU A 46 -1.90 12.13 -2.69
CA GLU A 46 -0.56 11.69 -2.30
C GLU A 46 -0.20 10.35 -2.97
N ASP A 47 -1.11 9.37 -2.92
CA ASP A 47 -0.94 8.07 -3.56
C ASP A 47 -0.77 8.23 -5.08
N PHE A 48 -1.57 9.10 -5.72
CA PHE A 48 -1.45 9.35 -7.16
C PHE A 48 -0.12 9.99 -7.54
N LEU A 49 0.37 10.97 -6.79
CA LEU A 49 1.67 11.59 -7.03
C LEU A 49 2.83 10.59 -6.85
N GLU A 50 2.74 9.73 -5.82
CA GLU A 50 3.72 8.65 -5.59
C GLU A 50 3.80 7.71 -6.81
N PHE A 51 2.66 7.27 -7.35
CA PHE A 51 2.65 6.40 -8.53
C PHE A 51 2.91 7.14 -9.84
N LEU A 52 2.61 8.44 -9.93
CA LEU A 52 2.86 9.23 -11.13
C LEU A 52 4.36 9.26 -11.45
N TYR A 53 5.20 9.41 -10.43
CA TYR A 53 6.66 9.50 -10.57
C TYR A 53 7.42 8.25 -10.10
N GLN A 54 6.74 7.16 -9.73
CA GLN A 54 7.39 5.91 -9.35
C GLN A 54 8.41 5.45 -10.40
N ASP A 55 9.67 5.32 -9.97
CA ASP A 55 10.87 4.98 -10.76
C ASP A 55 11.20 5.99 -11.88
N LEU A 56 10.72 7.24 -11.77
CA LEU A 56 10.90 8.32 -12.75
C LEU A 56 11.44 9.60 -12.09
N ASP A 57 12.53 9.48 -11.32
CA ASP A 57 13.12 10.59 -10.55
C ASP A 57 13.56 11.76 -11.45
N ASP A 58 14.12 11.47 -12.62
CA ASP A 58 14.49 12.50 -13.59
C ASP A 58 13.27 13.29 -14.08
N LEU A 59 12.12 12.62 -14.25
CA LEU A 59 10.89 13.27 -14.71
C LEU A 59 10.34 14.19 -13.61
N LEU A 60 10.39 13.72 -12.36
CA LEU A 60 10.03 14.51 -11.19
C LEU A 60 10.93 15.75 -11.06
N ALA A 61 12.25 15.58 -11.21
CA ALA A 61 13.21 16.68 -11.15
C ALA A 61 12.98 17.69 -12.28
N LEU A 62 12.70 17.23 -13.50
CA LEU A 62 12.40 18.10 -14.64
C LEU A 62 11.11 18.89 -14.43
N ASP A 63 10.01 18.21 -14.08
CA ASP A 63 8.73 18.89 -13.83
C ASP A 63 8.86 19.89 -12.66
N ALA A 64 9.56 19.52 -11.59
CA ALA A 64 9.81 20.41 -10.47
C ALA A 64 10.63 21.65 -10.88
N SER A 65 11.68 21.46 -11.70
CA SER A 65 12.46 22.58 -12.23
C SER A 65 11.62 23.52 -13.09
N VAL A 66 10.76 22.97 -13.96
CA VAL A 66 9.89 23.74 -14.86
C VAL A 66 8.82 24.51 -14.07
N LEU A 67 8.28 23.90 -13.01
CA LEU A 67 7.25 24.50 -12.17
C LEU A 67 7.82 25.37 -11.03
N HIS A 68 9.15 25.51 -10.96
CA HIS A 68 9.85 26.20 -9.87
C HIS A 68 9.48 25.68 -8.48
N MET A 69 9.38 24.36 -8.36
CA MET A 69 9.09 23.64 -7.12
C MET A 69 10.35 22.96 -6.59
N GLU A 70 10.39 22.77 -5.27
CA GLU A 70 11.44 22.02 -4.60
C GLU A 70 10.94 20.59 -4.32
N VAL A 71 11.75 19.60 -4.71
CA VAL A 71 11.49 18.20 -4.36
C VAL A 71 12.06 17.94 -2.97
N THR A 72 11.19 17.53 -2.03
CA THR A 72 11.58 17.17 -0.66
C THR A 72 11.10 15.78 -0.31
N THR A 73 11.75 15.14 0.66
CA THR A 73 11.28 13.88 1.22
C THR A 73 10.41 14.14 2.45
N LYS A 74 9.49 13.22 2.76
CA LYS A 74 8.67 13.32 3.98
C LYS A 74 9.51 13.41 5.25
N ASP A 75 10.66 12.75 5.29
CA ASP A 75 11.57 12.79 6.43
C ASP A 75 12.30 14.14 6.51
N ALA A 76 12.74 14.70 5.38
CA ALA A 76 13.34 16.04 5.35
C ALA A 76 12.32 17.14 5.71
N GLU A 77 11.08 17.04 5.24
CA GLU A 77 9.98 17.93 5.63
C GLU A 77 9.69 17.83 7.12
N LEU A 78 9.61 16.60 7.66
CA LEU A 78 9.40 16.36 9.08
C LEU A 78 10.51 16.99 9.93
N ASP A 79 11.78 16.81 9.54
CA ASP A 79 12.94 17.39 10.20
C ASP A 79 12.92 18.93 10.15
N ALA A 80 12.51 19.51 9.02
CA ALA A 80 12.35 20.96 8.89
C ALA A 80 11.27 21.49 9.84
N LEU A 81 10.13 20.80 9.94
CA LEU A 81 9.05 21.16 10.87
C LEU A 81 9.47 21.01 12.35
N ILE A 82 10.26 19.98 12.67
CA ILE A 82 10.84 19.81 14.01
C ILE A 82 11.72 21.00 14.37
N ARG A 83 12.67 21.38 13.48
CA ARG A 83 13.53 22.56 13.68
C ARG A 83 12.71 23.84 13.82
N LYS A 84 11.70 24.03 12.96
CA LYS A 84 10.81 25.19 12.98
C LYS A 84 10.02 25.30 14.29
N SER A 85 9.63 24.17 14.88
CA SER A 85 8.95 24.15 16.18
C SER A 85 9.82 24.70 17.32
N GLY A 86 11.15 24.62 17.19
CA GLY A 86 12.14 24.94 18.22
C GLY A 86 12.00 24.08 19.48
N ALA A 87 11.57 22.83 19.31
CA ALA A 87 11.44 21.82 20.34
C ALA A 87 12.24 20.54 19.99
N ASP A 88 13.35 20.72 19.27
CA ASP A 88 14.21 19.69 18.70
C ASP A 88 14.55 18.58 19.70
N SER A 89 14.99 18.94 20.90
CA SER A 89 15.38 17.96 21.92
C SER A 89 14.23 16.99 22.30
N ALA A 90 13.02 17.50 22.49
CA ALA A 90 11.88 16.68 22.88
C ALA A 90 11.40 15.78 21.73
N LEU A 91 11.32 16.33 20.52
CA LEU A 91 10.81 15.60 19.36
C LEU A 91 11.85 14.61 18.80
N ASN A 92 13.14 14.93 18.85
CA ASN A 92 14.20 14.01 18.45
C ASN A 92 14.35 12.84 19.42
N THR A 93 14.06 13.02 20.71
CA THR A 93 14.01 11.91 21.67
C THR A 93 12.92 10.90 21.27
N LEU A 94 11.77 11.37 20.79
CA LEU A 94 10.72 10.50 20.25
C LEU A 94 11.21 9.77 19.00
N LEU A 95 11.85 10.45 18.06
CA LEU A 95 12.41 9.80 16.86
C LEU A 95 13.49 8.76 17.20
N GLN A 96 14.32 9.00 18.20
CA GLN A 96 15.27 8.00 18.69
C GLN A 96 14.58 6.77 19.27
N TRP A 97 13.44 6.95 19.96
CA TRP A 97 12.67 5.82 20.45
C TRP A 97 12.04 5.01 19.29
N THR A 98 11.65 5.64 18.19
CA THR A 98 11.05 4.92 17.06
C THR A 98 12.08 4.08 16.29
N THR A 99 13.36 4.47 16.31
CA THR A 99 14.46 3.73 15.68
C THR A 99 14.99 2.57 16.52
N ASP A 100 14.77 2.56 17.84
CA ASP A 100 15.14 1.42 18.70
C ASP A 100 14.15 0.26 18.54
N THR A 101 14.59 -0.80 17.86
CA THR A 101 13.79 -2.00 17.58
C THR A 101 14.09 -3.18 18.50
N ARG A 102 14.97 -3.04 19.50
CA ARG A 102 15.51 -4.17 20.28
C ARG A 102 14.53 -4.77 21.28
N THR A 103 13.49 -4.04 21.66
CA THR A 103 12.56 -4.43 22.73
C THR A 103 11.13 -4.34 22.24
N THR A 104 10.20 -5.08 22.85
CA THR A 104 8.77 -4.91 22.55
C THR A 104 8.30 -3.49 22.92
N ALA A 105 7.34 -2.96 22.16
CA ALA A 105 6.82 -1.61 22.33
C ALA A 105 5.49 -1.63 23.09
N LYS A 106 5.47 -1.08 24.31
CA LYS A 106 4.23 -0.93 25.07
C LYS A 106 3.36 0.14 24.43
N VAL A 107 2.14 -0.21 24.05
CA VAL A 107 1.17 0.69 23.41
C VAL A 107 0.89 1.92 24.28
N ASN A 108 0.72 1.75 25.60
CA ASN A 108 0.49 2.88 26.50
C ASN A 108 1.66 3.87 26.55
N HIS A 109 2.89 3.37 26.48
CA HIS A 109 4.08 4.23 26.41
C HIS A 109 4.15 4.97 25.08
N ALA A 110 3.88 4.28 23.97
CA ALA A 110 3.83 4.88 22.64
C ALA A 110 2.75 5.98 22.54
N LEU A 111 1.56 5.74 23.09
CA LEU A 111 0.50 6.74 23.17
C LEU A 111 0.94 7.95 24.02
N GLY A 112 1.57 7.72 25.17
CA GLY A 112 2.13 8.79 26.00
C GLY A 112 3.19 9.63 25.27
N LEU A 113 4.04 9.02 24.45
CA LEU A 113 4.98 9.74 23.59
C LEU A 113 4.26 10.61 22.55
N SER A 114 3.22 10.08 21.90
CA SER A 114 2.40 10.85 20.95
C SER A 114 1.68 12.02 21.61
N ASP A 115 1.10 11.83 22.81
CA ASP A 115 0.42 12.89 23.56
C ASP A 115 1.39 13.98 24.01
N ASN A 116 2.59 13.60 24.46
CA ASN A 116 3.66 14.54 24.79
C ASN A 116 4.10 15.34 23.56
N ALA A 117 4.29 14.69 22.41
CA ALA A 117 4.61 15.36 21.16
C ALA A 117 3.52 16.36 20.76
N LYS A 118 2.24 15.96 20.85
CA LYS A 118 1.11 16.85 20.61
C LYS A 118 1.13 18.09 21.51
N SER A 119 1.36 17.91 22.82
CA SER A 119 1.48 19.03 23.76
C SER A 119 2.60 20.01 23.39
N VAL A 120 3.74 19.48 22.96
CA VAL A 120 4.89 20.28 22.52
C VAL A 120 4.57 21.05 21.24
N ILE A 121 3.93 20.39 20.27
CA ILE A 121 3.52 20.99 18.99
C ILE A 121 2.46 22.09 19.23
N ASP A 122 1.47 21.84 20.08
CA ASP A 122 0.43 22.81 20.44
C ASP A 122 1.06 24.07 21.08
N LYS A 123 2.10 23.90 21.92
CA LYS A 123 2.86 25.03 22.47
C LYS A 123 3.62 25.79 21.39
N ALA A 124 4.20 25.12 20.40
CA ALA A 124 4.87 25.78 19.27
C ALA A 124 3.87 26.56 18.40
N CYS A 125 2.67 26.03 18.18
CA CYS A 125 1.57 26.72 17.50
C CYS A 125 1.10 27.95 18.29
N LYS A 126 0.91 27.85 19.61
CA LYS A 126 0.57 28.99 20.48
C LYS A 126 1.64 30.09 20.49
N LYS A 127 2.89 29.73 20.23
CA LYS A 127 4.02 30.65 20.09
C LYS A 127 4.19 31.17 18.65
N ASN A 128 3.25 30.89 17.75
CA ASN A 128 3.28 31.25 16.33
C ASN A 128 4.53 30.75 15.58
N LYS A 129 5.18 29.70 16.07
CA LYS A 129 6.33 29.09 15.38
C LYS A 129 5.89 28.17 14.25
N LEU A 130 4.74 27.54 14.42
CA LEU A 130 4.10 26.67 13.43
C LEU A 130 2.70 27.20 13.13
N THR A 131 2.29 27.10 11.87
CA THR A 131 0.89 27.24 11.50
C THR A 131 0.08 26.01 11.93
N THR A 132 -1.25 26.12 11.96
CA THR A 132 -2.14 24.99 12.26
C THR A 132 -1.96 23.82 11.28
N ALA A 133 -1.72 24.12 10.00
CA ALA A 133 -1.48 23.11 8.98
C ALA A 133 -0.16 22.37 9.22
N GLU A 134 0.93 23.12 9.47
CA GLU A 134 2.25 22.56 9.78
C GLU A 134 2.25 21.72 11.06
N ALA A 135 1.57 22.21 12.11
CA ALA A 135 1.40 21.48 13.35
C ALA A 135 0.68 20.14 13.14
N LYS A 136 -0.34 20.12 12.27
CA LYS A 136 -1.06 18.90 11.91
C LYS A 136 -0.15 17.92 11.15
N THR A 137 0.58 18.40 10.13
CA THR A 137 1.53 17.58 9.36
C THR A 137 2.61 16.98 10.27
N LEU A 138 3.23 17.79 11.12
CA LEU A 138 4.25 17.34 12.09
C LEU A 138 3.70 16.27 13.04
N HIS A 139 2.51 16.50 13.61
CA HIS A 139 1.89 15.53 14.51
C HIS A 139 1.57 14.20 13.81
N GLN A 140 1.03 14.25 12.59
CA GLN A 140 0.71 13.06 11.79
C GLN A 140 1.97 12.27 11.40
N GLY A 141 3.04 12.97 10.98
CA GLY A 141 4.32 12.35 10.64
C GLY A 141 4.95 11.63 11.84
N LEU A 142 5.00 12.27 13.01
CA LEU A 142 5.51 11.65 14.24
C LEU A 142 4.65 10.46 14.70
N ALA A 143 3.32 10.60 14.68
CA ALA A 143 2.41 9.52 15.04
C ALA A 143 2.61 8.30 14.12
N SER A 144 2.78 8.52 12.81
CA SER A 144 3.05 7.45 11.85
C SER A 144 4.35 6.70 12.18
N LYS A 145 5.45 7.40 12.47
CA LYS A 145 6.73 6.78 12.89
C LYS A 145 6.57 5.96 14.17
N VAL A 146 5.80 6.45 15.15
CA VAL A 146 5.51 5.73 16.40
C VAL A 146 4.74 4.45 16.11
N TRP A 147 3.66 4.51 15.33
CA TRP A 147 2.83 3.34 15.02
C TRP A 147 3.60 2.28 14.22
N GLN A 148 4.41 2.69 13.25
CA GLN A 148 5.29 1.78 12.51
C GLN A 148 6.29 1.07 13.43
N SER A 149 6.88 1.80 14.39
CA SER A 149 7.80 1.21 15.37
C SER A 149 7.09 0.18 16.26
N VAL A 150 5.90 0.50 16.78
CA VAL A 150 5.08 -0.43 17.56
C VAL A 150 4.75 -1.69 16.74
N GLY A 151 4.38 -1.52 15.47
CA GLY A 151 4.11 -2.62 14.55
C GLY A 151 5.29 -3.59 14.45
N LYS A 152 6.45 -3.08 14.06
CA LYS A 152 7.67 -3.90 13.88
C LYS A 152 8.10 -4.61 15.17
N ARG A 153 8.02 -3.93 16.31
CA ARG A 153 8.54 -4.43 17.60
C ARG A 153 7.66 -5.47 18.27
N ASN A 154 6.38 -5.52 17.91
CA ASN A 154 5.41 -6.41 18.55
C ASN A 154 4.94 -7.56 17.63
N GLU A 155 5.35 -7.57 16.36
CA GLU A 155 4.99 -8.61 15.39
C GLU A 155 5.33 -10.02 15.89
N SER A 156 6.58 -10.27 16.28
CA SER A 156 7.00 -11.60 16.77
C SER A 156 6.26 -12.02 18.05
N LEU A 157 5.91 -11.07 18.92
CA LEU A 157 5.13 -11.34 20.12
C LEU A 157 3.69 -11.76 19.77
N ALA A 158 3.08 -11.12 18.77
CA ALA A 158 1.76 -11.48 18.29
C ALA A 158 1.74 -12.89 17.68
N ILE A 159 2.75 -13.21 16.87
CA ILE A 159 2.92 -14.54 16.26
C ILE A 159 3.06 -15.62 17.34
N GLN A 160 3.94 -15.42 18.33
CA GLN A 160 4.12 -16.39 19.43
C GLN A 160 2.81 -16.66 20.19
N LEU A 161 2.00 -15.62 20.45
CA LEU A 161 0.70 -15.80 21.10
C LEU A 161 -0.29 -16.55 20.22
N TYR A 162 -0.28 -16.27 18.91
CA TYR A 162 -1.11 -16.98 17.94
C TYR A 162 -0.77 -18.47 17.89
N GLU A 163 0.52 -18.79 17.77
CA GLU A 163 1.05 -20.17 17.79
C GLU A 163 0.62 -20.92 19.06
N ASN A 164 0.83 -20.30 20.24
CA ASN A 164 0.44 -20.88 21.52
C ASN A 164 -1.08 -21.10 21.64
N GLN A 165 -1.90 -20.19 21.11
CA GLN A 165 -3.35 -20.29 21.21
C GLN A 165 -3.93 -21.36 20.27
N HIS A 166 -3.33 -21.56 19.09
CA HIS A 166 -3.87 -22.44 18.05
C HIS A 166 -3.12 -23.76 17.92
N GLY A 167 -2.01 -23.95 18.63
CA GLY A 167 -1.20 -25.17 18.56
C GLY A 167 -0.53 -25.37 17.20
N VAL A 168 -0.27 -24.27 16.48
CA VAL A 168 0.37 -24.28 15.15
C VAL A 168 1.72 -23.58 15.21
N ARG A 169 2.53 -23.77 14.18
CA ARG A 169 3.77 -23.03 13.98
C ARG A 169 3.62 -22.13 12.77
N VAL A 170 3.97 -20.86 12.94
CA VAL A 170 4.08 -19.90 11.85
C VAL A 170 5.49 -20.00 11.27
N HIS A 171 5.58 -20.05 9.95
CA HIS A 171 6.83 -20.07 9.21
C HIS A 171 6.76 -19.14 8.00
N SER A 172 7.89 -19.00 7.30
CA SER A 172 8.05 -18.06 6.17
C SER A 172 7.65 -16.62 6.51
N THR A 173 8.06 -16.17 7.70
CA THR A 173 7.83 -14.80 8.19
C THR A 173 8.81 -13.83 7.54
N ASN A 174 8.29 -12.92 6.71
CA ASN A 174 9.05 -11.79 6.17
C ASN A 174 10.37 -12.21 5.46
N ASP A 175 10.39 -13.41 4.88
CA ASP A 175 11.55 -14.06 4.25
C ASP A 175 11.61 -13.80 2.74
N LYS A 176 10.45 -13.63 2.10
CA LYS A 176 10.30 -13.42 0.66
C LYS A 176 9.48 -12.18 0.33
N LEU A 177 9.79 -11.61 -0.82
CA LEU A 177 8.96 -10.61 -1.49
C LEU A 177 8.11 -11.30 -2.56
N TYR A 178 6.79 -11.19 -2.43
CA TYR A 178 5.83 -11.82 -3.33
C TYR A 178 5.34 -10.82 -4.36
N TYR A 179 5.12 -11.27 -5.59
CA TYR A 179 4.62 -10.49 -6.71
C TYR A 179 3.44 -11.18 -7.39
N LEU A 180 2.45 -10.36 -7.75
CA LEU A 180 1.44 -10.67 -8.76
C LEU A 180 1.70 -9.79 -9.98
N TYR A 181 2.09 -10.39 -11.11
CA TYR A 181 2.26 -9.67 -12.36
C TYR A 181 0.97 -9.72 -13.16
N PHE A 182 0.42 -8.55 -13.43
CA PHE A 182 -0.83 -8.41 -14.16
C PHE A 182 -0.55 -8.26 -15.65
N PRO A 183 -1.18 -9.08 -16.51
CA PRO A 183 -0.96 -9.05 -17.96
C PRO A 183 -1.49 -7.76 -18.62
N HIS A 184 -0.96 -7.43 -19.80
CA HIS A 184 -1.49 -6.36 -20.64
C HIS A 184 -2.97 -6.61 -21.02
N PRO A 185 -3.87 -5.61 -20.97
CA PRO A 185 -5.29 -5.79 -21.32
C PRO A 185 -5.56 -6.36 -22.72
N ILE A 186 -4.61 -6.23 -23.65
CA ILE A 186 -4.69 -6.84 -24.99
C ILE A 186 -4.79 -8.37 -24.89
N GLN A 187 -4.18 -8.99 -23.88
CA GLN A 187 -4.28 -10.43 -23.65
C GLN A 187 -5.72 -10.85 -23.32
N ALA A 188 -6.50 -10.00 -22.61
CA ALA A 188 -7.92 -10.26 -22.35
C ALA A 188 -8.76 -10.20 -23.63
N LYS A 189 -8.50 -9.21 -24.49
CA LYS A 189 -9.26 -8.98 -25.72
C LYS A 189 -9.15 -10.16 -26.69
N ALA A 190 -8.02 -10.85 -26.70
CA ALA A 190 -7.82 -12.06 -27.49
C ALA A 190 -8.72 -13.23 -27.05
N LEU A 191 -9.21 -13.21 -25.80
CA LEU A 191 -9.94 -14.31 -25.17
C LEU A 191 -11.44 -14.04 -25.02
N THR A 192 -11.86 -12.78 -25.03
CA THR A 192 -13.27 -12.39 -24.91
C THR A 192 -13.95 -12.19 -26.28
N THR A 193 -13.49 -12.88 -27.33
CA THR A 193 -13.89 -12.72 -28.75
C THR A 193 -15.33 -13.15 -29.10
N GLY A 194 -16.25 -13.16 -28.14
CA GLY A 194 -17.68 -13.43 -28.38
C GLY A 194 -18.53 -12.17 -28.49
N ASP A 195 -19.69 -12.26 -29.16
CA ASP A 195 -20.65 -11.19 -29.49
C ASP A 195 -21.32 -10.46 -28.29
N LEU A 196 -20.86 -10.69 -27.06
CA LEU A 196 -21.41 -10.04 -25.86
C LEU A 196 -20.52 -8.87 -25.43
N PRO A 197 -21.10 -7.72 -25.01
CA PRO A 197 -20.31 -6.62 -24.45
C PRO A 197 -19.49 -7.11 -23.25
N SER A 198 -18.17 -7.03 -23.38
CA SER A 198 -17.21 -7.51 -22.38
C SER A 198 -17.18 -6.53 -21.19
N CYS A 199 -18.00 -6.77 -20.16
CA CYS A 199 -17.89 -6.06 -18.87
C CYS A 199 -16.45 -6.17 -18.32
N GLY A 200 -16.01 -5.20 -17.52
CA GLY A 200 -14.71 -5.27 -16.83
C GLY A 200 -14.54 -6.54 -15.99
N CYS A 201 -15.64 -7.11 -15.51
CA CYS A 201 -15.67 -8.34 -14.73
C CYS A 201 -15.24 -9.60 -15.50
N ARG A 202 -15.71 -9.77 -16.75
CA ARG A 202 -15.38 -10.88 -17.63
C ARG A 202 -13.93 -10.75 -18.10
N GLN A 203 -13.50 -9.51 -18.33
CA GLN A 203 -12.09 -9.23 -18.60
C GLN A 203 -11.21 -9.61 -17.40
N ALA A 204 -11.60 -9.25 -16.18
CA ALA A 204 -10.87 -9.62 -14.97
C ALA A 204 -10.79 -11.15 -14.78
N ILE A 205 -11.90 -11.86 -14.97
CA ILE A 205 -11.93 -13.34 -14.93
C ILE A 205 -11.02 -13.95 -16.00
N ALA A 206 -11.06 -13.42 -17.23
CA ALA A 206 -10.20 -13.89 -18.32
C ALA A 206 -8.72 -13.64 -18.00
N LEU A 207 -8.39 -12.48 -17.44
CA LEU A 207 -7.02 -12.08 -17.09
C LEU A 207 -6.46 -12.86 -15.90
N GLU A 208 -7.31 -13.35 -14.99
CA GLU A 208 -6.87 -14.07 -13.79
C GLU A 208 -6.02 -15.31 -14.11
N HIS A 209 -6.32 -15.98 -15.23
CA HIS A 209 -5.56 -17.14 -15.72
C HIS A 209 -4.13 -16.80 -16.17
N PHE A 210 -3.84 -15.52 -16.40
CA PHE A 210 -2.55 -15.02 -16.87
C PHE A 210 -1.80 -14.22 -15.80
N ILE A 211 -2.36 -14.10 -14.59
CA ILE A 211 -1.65 -13.48 -13.47
C ILE A 211 -0.53 -14.42 -13.05
N GLU A 212 0.71 -13.94 -13.21
CA GLU A 212 1.88 -14.68 -12.79
C GLU A 212 2.20 -14.40 -11.32
N ARG A 213 2.52 -15.46 -10.57
CA ARG A 213 2.93 -15.42 -9.16
C ARG A 213 4.42 -15.66 -9.08
N VAL A 214 5.14 -14.77 -8.40
CA VAL A 214 6.59 -14.89 -8.23
C VAL A 214 6.96 -14.60 -6.79
N GLU A 215 7.92 -15.37 -6.30
CA GLU A 215 8.54 -15.19 -4.99
C GLU A 215 10.02 -14.86 -5.19
N VAL A 216 10.52 -13.86 -4.47
CA VAL A 216 11.92 -13.45 -4.52
C VAL A 216 12.48 -13.46 -3.10
N ASP A 217 13.55 -14.22 -2.86
CA ASP A 217 14.18 -14.28 -1.55
C ASP A 217 14.79 -12.91 -1.17
N LYS A 218 14.57 -12.52 0.09
CA LYS A 218 15.07 -11.24 0.63
C LYS A 218 16.59 -11.17 0.71
N MET A 219 17.27 -12.31 0.86
CA MET A 219 18.74 -12.37 0.94
C MET A 219 19.43 -12.27 -0.43
N THR A 220 18.84 -12.81 -1.49
CA THR A 220 19.41 -12.73 -2.85
C THR A 220 19.19 -11.36 -3.49
N SER A 221 18.19 -10.60 -3.06
CA SER A 221 17.92 -9.25 -3.57
C SER A 221 18.95 -8.23 -3.07
N SER A 222 19.52 -8.35 -1.86
CA SER A 222 20.54 -7.40 -1.37
C SER A 222 21.86 -7.36 -2.18
N ALA A 223 22.11 -8.34 -3.06
CA ALA A 223 23.24 -8.32 -3.99
C ALA A 223 22.91 -7.64 -5.35
N SER A 224 21.66 -7.25 -5.58
CA SER A 224 21.17 -6.72 -6.86
C SER A 224 20.22 -5.52 -6.73
N VAL A 225 20.18 -4.84 -5.56
CA VAL A 225 19.36 -3.61 -5.37
C VAL A 225 20.09 -2.34 -5.82
N GLY A 226 21.39 -2.42 -6.10
CA GLY A 226 22.06 -1.43 -6.96
C GLY A 226 21.98 -1.94 -8.40
N GLU A 227 21.35 -1.16 -9.28
CA GLU A 227 21.13 -1.46 -10.71
C GLU A 227 19.95 -2.40 -11.04
N GLY A 228 18.85 -1.82 -11.52
CA GLY A 228 18.21 -2.32 -12.75
C GLY A 228 17.64 -3.74 -12.75
N GLY A 229 17.27 -4.32 -11.60
CA GLY A 229 16.61 -5.64 -11.52
C GLY A 229 15.18 -5.70 -12.10
N SER A 230 14.78 -4.75 -12.95
CA SER A 230 13.68 -4.95 -13.89
C SER A 230 14.17 -5.94 -14.95
N GLN A 231 14.08 -7.23 -14.66
CA GLN A 231 13.79 -8.14 -15.76
C GLN A 231 12.45 -7.65 -16.32
N HIS A 232 12.50 -6.86 -17.39
CA HIS A 232 11.35 -6.46 -18.16
C HIS A 232 10.68 -7.75 -18.64
N ARG A 233 9.75 -8.26 -17.84
CA ARG A 233 8.89 -9.37 -18.23
C ARG A 233 7.98 -8.83 -19.31
N THR A 234 8.32 -9.15 -20.55
CA THR A 234 7.61 -8.70 -21.74
C THR A 234 6.16 -9.15 -21.61
N GLY A 235 5.22 -8.19 -21.63
CA GLY A 235 3.79 -8.46 -21.57
C GLY A 235 3.06 -8.09 -20.26
N GLN A 236 3.76 -7.64 -19.21
CA GLN A 236 3.11 -7.14 -17.99
C GLN A 236 2.57 -5.70 -18.15
N HIS A 237 1.43 -5.42 -17.52
CA HIS A 237 0.83 -4.08 -17.44
C HIS A 237 1.21 -3.36 -16.15
N PHE A 238 1.15 -4.04 -15.01
CA PHE A 238 1.59 -3.57 -13.70
C PHE A 238 1.84 -4.78 -12.80
N SER A 239 2.34 -4.55 -11.59
CA SER A 239 2.50 -5.58 -10.57
C SER A 239 1.91 -5.14 -9.24
N ILE A 240 1.53 -6.11 -8.41
CA ILE A 240 1.28 -5.91 -6.98
C ILE A 240 2.36 -6.66 -6.21
N CYS A 241 2.96 -6.06 -5.19
CA CYS A 241 4.00 -6.70 -4.39
C CYS A 241 3.81 -6.51 -2.88
N GLY A 242 4.36 -7.42 -2.08
CA GLY A 242 4.43 -7.25 -0.64
C GLY A 242 5.10 -8.42 0.08
N MET A 243 5.32 -8.23 1.38
CA MET A 243 5.82 -9.24 2.28
C MET A 243 4.70 -9.68 3.22
N ILE A 244 4.76 -10.94 3.62
CA ILE A 244 3.75 -11.61 4.41
C ILE A 244 4.32 -11.90 5.79
N ASP A 245 3.54 -11.68 6.84
CA ASP A 245 3.97 -11.89 8.23
C ASP A 245 4.17 -13.38 8.55
N GLY A 246 3.47 -14.27 7.86
CA GLY A 246 3.81 -15.69 7.82
C GLY A 246 2.68 -16.56 7.27
N VAL A 247 2.93 -17.86 7.29
CA VAL A 247 1.95 -18.90 6.96
C VAL A 247 1.96 -20.00 8.03
N ALA A 248 0.86 -20.72 8.14
CA ALA A 248 0.73 -21.86 9.05
C ALA A 248 -0.02 -23.01 8.38
N ASP A 249 0.39 -24.25 8.67
CA ASP A 249 -0.36 -25.45 8.31
C ASP A 249 -1.43 -25.72 9.37
N VAL A 250 -2.71 -25.65 8.98
CA VAL A 250 -3.84 -25.96 9.86
C VAL A 250 -4.49 -27.28 9.47
N LEU A 251 -4.97 -28.02 10.46
CA LEU A 251 -5.72 -29.25 10.22
C LEU A 251 -7.06 -28.91 9.58
N SER A 252 -7.35 -29.56 8.44
CA SER A 252 -8.63 -29.55 7.76
C SER A 252 -9.23 -30.95 7.86
N ILE A 253 -10.40 -31.07 8.46
CA ILE A 253 -11.13 -32.33 8.62
C ILE A 253 -12.33 -32.26 7.69
N ASN A 254 -12.48 -33.25 6.82
CA ASN A 254 -13.66 -33.40 5.99
C ASN A 254 -14.73 -34.17 6.78
N ASP A 255 -15.77 -33.46 7.21
CA ASP A 255 -16.87 -34.04 8.01
C ASP A 255 -17.66 -35.14 7.29
N VAL A 256 -17.50 -35.30 5.96
CA VAL A 256 -18.26 -36.28 5.15
C VAL A 256 -17.59 -37.66 5.15
N ASP A 257 -16.27 -37.71 5.11
CA ASP A 257 -15.50 -38.96 4.96
C ASP A 257 -14.46 -39.18 6.08
N ASP A 258 -14.47 -38.34 7.13
CA ASP A 258 -13.51 -38.34 8.25
C ASP A 258 -12.04 -38.30 7.81
N THR A 259 -11.77 -37.88 6.57
CA THR A 259 -10.40 -37.68 6.12
C THR A 259 -9.86 -36.36 6.65
N TRP A 260 -8.57 -36.35 6.97
CA TRP A 260 -7.89 -35.16 7.44
C TRP A 260 -6.72 -34.84 6.52
N SER A 261 -6.49 -33.55 6.32
CA SER A 261 -5.35 -33.00 5.60
C SER A 261 -4.85 -31.74 6.30
N THR A 262 -3.71 -31.24 5.88
CA THR A 262 -3.23 -29.91 6.27
C THR A 262 -3.48 -28.93 5.15
N GLU A 263 -4.04 -27.77 5.49
CA GLU A 263 -4.20 -26.65 4.58
C GLU A 263 -3.26 -25.51 5.01
N LEU A 264 -2.51 -24.98 4.06
CA LEU A 264 -1.70 -23.79 4.29
C LEU A 264 -2.61 -22.56 4.36
N ILE A 265 -2.48 -21.77 5.43
CA ILE A 265 -3.20 -20.51 5.58
C ILE A 265 -2.25 -19.35 5.77
N LEU A 266 -2.67 -18.19 5.30
CA LEU A 266 -2.00 -16.92 5.54
C LEU A 266 -2.16 -16.50 7.01
N VAL A 267 -1.11 -15.95 7.62
CA VAL A 267 -1.19 -15.25 8.91
C VAL A 267 -0.75 -13.80 8.70
N GLU A 268 -1.63 -12.84 8.97
CA GLU A 268 -1.36 -11.40 8.87
C GLU A 268 -1.57 -10.74 10.24
N VAL A 269 -0.59 -9.97 10.69
CA VAL A 269 -0.57 -9.35 12.02
C VAL A 269 -0.83 -7.85 11.92
N LYS A 270 -1.82 -7.38 12.70
CA LYS A 270 -2.07 -5.95 12.91
C LYS A 270 -1.91 -5.57 14.37
N ASN A 271 -0.83 -4.86 14.68
CA ASN A 271 -0.64 -4.24 15.98
C ASN A 271 -1.55 -3.01 16.11
N ARG A 272 -2.59 -3.11 16.95
CA ARG A 272 -3.56 -2.04 17.18
C ARG A 272 -3.13 -1.17 18.35
N MET A 273 -3.35 0.14 18.20
CA MET A 273 -2.95 1.13 19.21
C MET A 273 -3.97 1.35 20.33
N ARG A 274 -5.24 0.98 20.12
CA ARG A 274 -6.31 1.31 21.09
C ARG A 274 -7.25 0.14 21.35
N GLN A 275 -7.81 -0.42 20.28
CA GLN A 275 -8.81 -1.48 20.36
C GLN A 275 -8.71 -2.41 19.17
N PHE A 276 -9.20 -3.64 19.34
CA PHE A 276 -9.47 -4.54 18.23
C PHE A 276 -10.59 -3.97 17.35
N ARG A 277 -10.54 -4.26 16.05
CA ARG A 277 -11.55 -3.85 15.08
C ARG A 277 -12.38 -5.08 14.71
N HIS A 278 -13.69 -5.01 14.97
CA HIS A 278 -14.64 -6.05 14.60
C HIS A 278 -15.92 -5.40 14.03
N PRO A 279 -16.30 -5.67 12.77
CA PRO A 279 -15.58 -6.51 11.80
C PRO A 279 -14.18 -5.97 11.47
N VAL A 280 -13.31 -6.82 10.92
CA VAL A 280 -11.99 -6.40 10.42
C VAL A 280 -12.20 -5.32 9.35
N PRO A 281 -11.44 -4.22 9.35
CA PRO A 281 -11.60 -3.16 8.36
C PRO A 281 -11.41 -3.68 6.92
N LEU A 282 -12.23 -3.20 6.00
CA LEU A 282 -12.24 -3.69 4.61
C LEU A 282 -10.86 -3.56 3.92
N TYR A 283 -10.11 -2.49 4.22
CA TYR A 283 -8.77 -2.31 3.65
C TYR A 283 -7.76 -3.36 4.12
N ASP A 284 -7.86 -3.83 5.38
CA ASP A 284 -7.04 -4.91 5.92
C ASP A 284 -7.46 -6.24 5.27
N VAL A 285 -8.76 -6.45 5.04
CA VAL A 285 -9.29 -7.63 4.34
C VAL A 285 -8.83 -7.68 2.88
N ILE A 286 -8.83 -6.55 2.16
CA ILE A 286 -8.34 -6.46 0.78
C ILE A 286 -6.83 -6.73 0.73
N GLN A 287 -6.05 -6.19 1.67
CA GLN A 287 -4.62 -6.49 1.76
C GLN A 287 -4.40 -8.00 1.95
N MET A 288 -5.14 -8.64 2.86
CA MET A 288 -5.07 -10.10 3.03
C MET A 288 -5.48 -10.85 1.75
N ALA A 289 -6.53 -10.40 1.06
CA ALA A 289 -6.96 -11.01 -0.20
C ALA A 289 -5.85 -11.00 -1.25
N VAL A 290 -5.07 -9.91 -1.35
CA VAL A 290 -3.89 -9.85 -2.21
C VAL A 290 -2.86 -10.90 -1.81
N TYR A 291 -2.52 -11.00 -0.52
CA TYR A 291 -1.55 -11.98 -0.03
C TYR A 291 -2.03 -13.43 -0.21
N MET A 292 -3.31 -13.71 -0.01
CA MET A 292 -3.90 -15.01 -0.29
C MET A 292 -3.79 -15.35 -1.79
N LYS A 293 -4.02 -14.37 -2.69
CA LYS A 293 -3.80 -14.56 -4.14
C LYS A 293 -2.33 -14.81 -4.48
N MET A 294 -1.38 -14.15 -3.80
CA MET A 294 0.07 -14.36 -3.97
C MET A 294 0.47 -15.80 -3.61
N LEU A 295 0.01 -16.29 -2.47
CA LEU A 295 0.32 -17.64 -1.96
C LEU A 295 -0.51 -18.76 -2.62
N GLY A 296 -1.61 -18.41 -3.30
CA GLY A 296 -2.54 -19.41 -3.84
C GLY A 296 -3.36 -20.13 -2.76
N VAL A 297 -3.53 -19.54 -1.58
CA VAL A 297 -4.33 -20.08 -0.47
C VAL A 297 -5.74 -19.49 -0.47
N ARG A 298 -6.71 -20.20 0.12
CA ARG A 298 -8.12 -19.76 0.12
C ARG A 298 -8.53 -18.90 1.31
N GLN A 299 -7.73 -18.96 2.37
CA GLN A 299 -8.08 -18.37 3.65
C GLN A 299 -6.83 -17.97 4.45
N GLY A 300 -7.04 -17.11 5.44
CA GLY A 300 -6.00 -16.65 6.35
C GLY A 300 -6.56 -16.09 7.64
N ASP A 301 -5.71 -16.01 8.66
CA ASP A 301 -6.02 -15.47 9.96
C ASP A 301 -5.48 -14.04 10.10
N MET A 302 -6.40 -13.08 10.29
CA MET A 302 -6.09 -11.72 10.70
C MET A 302 -5.88 -11.69 12.20
N VAL A 303 -4.63 -11.58 12.64
CA VAL A 303 -4.22 -11.53 14.03
C VAL A 303 -4.08 -10.07 14.47
N GLN A 304 -5.04 -9.57 15.23
CA GLN A 304 -4.95 -8.23 15.82
C GLN A 304 -4.30 -8.33 17.20
N CYS A 305 -3.22 -7.57 17.45
CA CYS A 305 -2.47 -7.61 18.71
C CYS A 305 -2.48 -6.27 19.43
N ILE A 306 -2.64 -6.28 20.76
CA ILE A 306 -2.46 -5.11 21.64
C ILE A 306 -1.54 -5.52 22.79
N HIS A 307 -0.36 -4.87 22.85
CA HIS A 307 0.62 -5.06 23.92
C HIS A 307 0.62 -3.86 24.89
N GLN A 308 0.05 -4.04 26.09
CA GLN A 308 -0.04 -2.98 27.11
C GLN A 308 1.11 -3.00 28.12
N GLY A 309 2.05 -3.95 28.00
CA GLY A 309 3.16 -4.13 28.92
C GLY A 309 3.09 -5.49 29.62
N PRO A 310 2.53 -5.59 30.85
CA PRO A 310 2.43 -6.89 31.52
C PRO A 310 1.44 -7.83 30.82
N THR A 311 0.52 -7.26 30.04
CA THR A 311 -0.52 -8.00 29.32
C THR A 311 -0.37 -7.78 27.82
N THR A 312 -0.53 -8.87 27.08
CA THR A 312 -0.66 -8.87 25.63
C THR A 312 -1.90 -9.69 25.31
N SER A 313 -2.72 -9.17 24.39
CA SER A 313 -3.92 -9.85 23.95
C SER A 313 -3.96 -9.88 22.44
N ILE A 314 -4.49 -10.97 21.89
CA ILE A 314 -4.74 -11.11 20.46
C ILE A 314 -6.23 -11.37 20.20
N HIS A 315 -6.71 -10.90 19.06
CA HIS A 315 -8.02 -11.23 18.51
C HIS A 315 -7.84 -11.71 17.08
N VAL A 316 -8.26 -12.94 16.82
CA VAL A 316 -8.07 -13.61 15.52
C VAL A 316 -9.39 -13.65 14.77
N THR A 317 -9.36 -13.31 13.49
CA THR A 317 -10.52 -13.44 12.60
C THR A 317 -10.10 -14.17 11.32
N ARG A 318 -10.74 -15.30 11.04
CA ARG A 318 -10.56 -16.04 9.78
C ARG A 318 -11.21 -15.28 8.63
N ILE A 319 -10.41 -14.95 7.62
CA ILE A 319 -10.83 -14.35 6.36
C ILE A 319 -10.76 -15.43 5.27
N SER A 320 -11.77 -15.51 4.40
CA SER A 320 -11.79 -16.43 3.26
C SER A 320 -12.45 -15.80 2.04
N PHE A 321 -12.03 -16.20 0.84
CA PHE A 321 -12.57 -15.70 -0.42
C PHE A 321 -14.06 -15.99 -0.63
N ASP A 322 -14.60 -17.03 0.01
CA ASP A 322 -15.99 -17.45 -0.13
C ASP A 322 -16.95 -16.82 0.90
N LYS A 323 -16.44 -15.88 1.71
CA LYS A 323 -17.21 -15.18 2.75
C LYS A 323 -17.21 -13.68 2.56
N TYR A 324 -18.25 -13.03 3.09
CA TYR A 324 -18.31 -11.58 3.19
C TYR A 324 -17.12 -11.05 4.03
N PRO A 325 -16.48 -9.93 3.67
CA PRO A 325 -16.86 -8.99 2.58
C PRO A 325 -16.24 -9.30 1.21
N LEU A 326 -15.44 -10.36 1.07
CA LEU A 326 -14.84 -10.74 -0.22
C LEU A 326 -15.87 -11.33 -1.19
N THR A 327 -16.97 -11.88 -0.66
CA THR A 327 -18.19 -12.10 -1.44
C THR A 327 -19.20 -10.97 -1.22
N SER A 328 -19.54 -10.22 -2.26
CA SER A 328 -20.54 -9.16 -2.26
C SER A 328 -21.35 -9.14 -3.56
N THR A 329 -22.68 -9.06 -3.43
CA THR A 329 -23.60 -8.86 -4.56
C THR A 329 -23.78 -7.38 -4.94
N ALA A 330 -23.04 -6.48 -4.28
CA ALA A 330 -23.22 -5.03 -4.42
C ALA A 330 -22.70 -4.45 -5.75
N VAL A 331 -22.08 -5.27 -6.63
CA VAL A 331 -21.60 -4.80 -7.93
C VAL A 331 -22.72 -4.94 -8.97
N PRO A 332 -23.21 -3.82 -9.56
CA PRO A 332 -24.32 -3.82 -10.51
C PRO A 332 -23.82 -4.26 -11.89
N CYS A 333 -23.49 -5.54 -12.03
CA CYS A 333 -23.21 -6.14 -13.32
C CYS A 333 -24.11 -7.36 -13.54
N SER A 334 -24.67 -7.45 -14.75
CA SER A 334 -25.55 -8.54 -15.19
C SER A 334 -24.90 -9.93 -15.16
N CYS A 335 -23.58 -9.96 -15.04
CA CYS A 335 -22.73 -11.12 -14.88
C CYS A 335 -22.76 -11.76 -13.48
N THR A 336 -23.30 -11.05 -12.47
CA THR A 336 -23.43 -11.48 -11.06
C THR A 336 -22.22 -12.16 -10.39
N PRO A 337 -20.95 -11.76 -10.61
CA PRO A 337 -19.84 -12.26 -9.81
C PRO A 337 -20.00 -11.73 -8.39
N THR A 338 -20.12 -12.64 -7.43
CA THR A 338 -20.10 -12.29 -6.02
C THR A 338 -18.69 -11.99 -5.53
N ASP A 339 -17.64 -12.41 -6.26
CA ASP A 339 -16.26 -12.18 -5.86
C ASP A 339 -15.83 -10.70 -6.06
N LEU A 340 -15.51 -10.02 -4.96
CA LEU A 340 -15.02 -8.64 -4.92
C LEU A 340 -13.74 -8.45 -5.74
N TRP A 341 -12.88 -9.48 -5.82
CA TRP A 341 -11.61 -9.43 -6.53
C TRP A 341 -11.80 -9.14 -8.02
N VAL A 342 -12.58 -10.00 -8.70
CA VAL A 342 -12.85 -9.86 -10.14
C VAL A 342 -13.89 -8.80 -10.47
N SER A 343 -14.83 -8.54 -9.55
CA SER A 343 -15.92 -7.59 -9.78
C SER A 343 -15.52 -6.14 -9.56
N LEU A 344 -14.53 -5.87 -8.69
CA LEU A 344 -14.16 -4.52 -8.28
C LEU A 344 -12.65 -4.29 -8.22
N VAL A 345 -11.89 -5.13 -7.51
CA VAL A 345 -10.46 -4.86 -7.24
C VAL A 345 -9.67 -4.80 -8.55
N VAL A 346 -9.68 -5.88 -9.33
CA VAL A 346 -8.90 -5.98 -10.57
C VAL A 346 -9.33 -4.91 -11.59
N PRO A 347 -10.62 -4.73 -11.91
CA PRO A 347 -11.05 -3.68 -12.83
C PRO A 347 -10.56 -2.27 -12.44
N ARG A 348 -10.73 -1.88 -11.16
CA ARG A 348 -10.32 -0.55 -10.70
C ARG A 348 -8.81 -0.37 -10.71
N MET A 349 -8.03 -1.41 -10.42
CA MET A 349 -6.56 -1.38 -10.55
C MET A 349 -6.12 -1.12 -11.99
N TYR A 350 -6.74 -1.79 -12.98
CA TYR A 350 -6.46 -1.52 -14.40
C TYR A 350 -6.86 -0.10 -14.81
N THR A 351 -8.02 0.39 -14.36
CA THR A 351 -8.43 1.78 -14.61
C THR A 351 -7.43 2.76 -14.02
N TYR A 352 -7.02 2.57 -12.77
CA TYR A 352 -6.04 3.42 -12.09
C TYR A 352 -4.70 3.44 -12.83
N ALA A 353 -4.15 2.26 -13.16
CA ALA A 353 -2.90 2.15 -13.91
C ALA A 353 -2.98 2.86 -15.28
N SER A 354 -4.09 2.69 -15.99
CA SER A 354 -4.32 3.35 -17.29
C SER A 354 -4.33 4.88 -17.16
N VAL A 355 -4.94 5.41 -16.10
CA VAL A 355 -4.95 6.85 -15.83
C VAL A 355 -3.53 7.35 -15.51
N ILE A 356 -2.77 6.66 -14.66
CA ILE A 356 -1.38 7.03 -14.38
C ILE A 356 -0.55 7.05 -15.66
N TYR A 357 -0.63 6.00 -16.49
CA TYR A 357 0.11 5.96 -17.76
C TYR A 357 -0.30 7.09 -18.71
N ALA A 358 -1.59 7.45 -18.75
CA ALA A 358 -2.05 8.59 -19.53
C ALA A 358 -1.53 9.93 -19.01
N PHE A 359 -1.38 10.12 -17.70
CA PHE A 359 -0.76 11.33 -17.15
C PHE A 359 0.75 11.36 -17.43
N ARG A 360 1.43 10.22 -17.26
CA ARG A 360 2.86 10.08 -17.57
C ARG A 360 3.17 10.46 -19.01
N SER A 361 2.32 10.10 -19.98
CA SER A 361 2.56 10.34 -21.40
C SER A 361 2.16 11.74 -21.89
N HIS A 362 1.59 12.61 -21.06
CA HIS A 362 1.11 13.93 -21.45
C HIS A 362 1.65 15.02 -20.51
N ASP A 363 2.74 15.66 -20.91
CA ASP A 363 3.48 16.58 -20.03
C ASP A 363 2.65 17.77 -19.55
N SER A 364 1.82 18.35 -20.43
CA SER A 364 0.92 19.45 -20.06
C SER A 364 -0.12 19.04 -19.01
N ARG A 365 -0.70 17.84 -19.15
CA ARG A 365 -1.68 17.30 -18.20
C ARG A 365 -1.02 17.00 -16.85
N ARG A 366 0.18 16.40 -16.88
CA ARG A 366 0.97 16.09 -15.69
C ARG A 366 1.32 17.35 -14.90
N ARG A 367 1.90 18.35 -15.57
CA ARG A 367 2.27 19.63 -14.94
C ARG A 367 1.07 20.41 -14.43
N ALA A 368 -0.02 20.46 -15.20
CA ALA A 368 -1.26 21.11 -14.77
C ALA A 368 -1.81 20.49 -13.47
N PHE A 369 -1.68 19.17 -13.31
CA PHE A 369 -2.08 18.48 -12.09
C PHE A 369 -1.17 18.83 -10.90
N VAL A 370 0.15 18.82 -11.10
CA VAL A 370 1.12 19.13 -10.02
C VAL A 370 0.96 20.57 -9.53
N GLN A 371 0.72 21.52 -10.44
CA GLN A 371 0.55 22.94 -10.10
C GLN A 371 -0.84 23.27 -9.51
N ALA A 372 -1.84 22.41 -9.73
CA ALA A 372 -3.20 22.64 -9.28
C ALA A 372 -3.30 22.69 -7.74
N SER A 373 -4.29 23.43 -7.23
CA SER A 373 -4.56 23.45 -5.79
C SER A 373 -4.98 22.06 -5.29
N PRO A 374 -4.81 21.73 -3.99
CA PRO A 374 -5.24 20.43 -3.47
C PRO A 374 -6.73 20.10 -3.71
N ARG A 375 -7.58 21.14 -3.81
CA ARG A 375 -8.99 20.99 -4.16
C ARG A 375 -9.15 20.60 -5.63
N ASP A 376 -8.43 21.26 -6.53
CA ASP A 376 -8.53 21.02 -7.97
C ASP A 376 -7.89 19.69 -8.36
N GLN A 377 -6.79 19.29 -7.71
CA GLN A 377 -6.22 17.96 -7.83
C GLN A 377 -7.25 16.87 -7.51
N ARG A 378 -7.99 17.01 -6.40
CA ARG A 378 -9.06 16.06 -6.05
C ARG A 378 -10.19 16.04 -7.07
N THR A 379 -10.56 17.20 -7.63
CA THR A 379 -11.59 17.28 -8.69
C THR A 379 -11.13 16.54 -9.94
N LEU A 380 -9.90 16.82 -10.42
CA LEU A 380 -9.31 16.16 -11.58
C LEU A 380 -9.19 14.64 -11.38
N LEU A 381 -8.82 14.19 -10.17
CA LEU A 381 -8.79 12.76 -9.86
C LEU A 381 -10.17 12.13 -9.87
N ARG A 382 -11.20 12.77 -9.29
CA ARG A 382 -12.57 12.23 -9.30
C ARG A 382 -13.16 12.15 -10.70
N GLU A 383 -12.83 13.09 -11.57
CA GLU A 383 -13.24 13.04 -12.97
C GLU A 383 -12.60 11.85 -13.70
N ALA A 384 -11.32 11.59 -13.46
CA ALA A 384 -10.60 10.48 -14.08
C ALA A 384 -10.88 9.11 -13.43
N LEU A 385 -11.12 9.10 -12.12
CA LEU A 385 -11.26 7.94 -11.26
C LEU A 385 -12.46 8.16 -10.31
N PRO A 386 -13.70 7.98 -10.79
CA PRO A 386 -14.93 8.33 -10.04
C PRO A 386 -15.16 7.56 -8.74
N PHE A 387 -14.31 6.56 -8.46
CA PHE A 387 -14.38 5.74 -7.26
C PHE A 387 -13.50 6.26 -6.11
N LEU A 388 -12.74 7.35 -6.30
CA LEU A 388 -11.82 7.93 -5.30
C LEU A 388 -12.38 9.11 -4.48
#